data_AF-A0A4Y9RZW2-F1
#
_entry.id   AF-A0A4Y9RZW2-F1
#
_cell.length_a   1.000
_cell.length_b   1.000
_cell.length_c   1.000
_cell.angle_alpha   90.00
_cell.angle_beta   90.00
_cell.angle_gamma   90.00
#
_symmetry.space_group_name_H-M   'P 1'
#
loop_
_entity.id
_entity.type
_entity.pdbx_description
1 polymer ?
#
loop_
_entity_poly.entity_id
_entity_poly.type
_entity_poly.pdbx_seq_one_letter_code
_entity_poly.pdbx_strand_id
1 'polypeptide(L)'
;MVERELIGAALRWYTMHLRRLAAGKEKRRIDAQLRAGGDGAWCLQRVIQQNDTGRQLTELKRKELAALRELARLCPKQRGHLQAADVIDVNGTAALLAEPGKKAVAILG
;
A
#
# COMPACT_ATOMS: atom_id res chain seq x y z
N MET A 1 16.67 17.05 -6.59
CA MET A 1 16.39 16.16 -7.74
C MET A 1 15.75 14.84 -7.30
N VAL A 2 16.31 14.16 -6.30
CA VAL A 2 15.81 12.88 -5.74
C VAL A 2 14.36 12.95 -5.22
N GLU A 3 13.95 14.06 -4.62
CA GLU A 3 12.60 14.21 -4.05
C GLU A 3 11.48 14.14 -5.09
N ARG A 4 11.64 14.78 -6.26
CA ARG A 4 10.64 14.71 -7.35
C ARG A 4 10.51 13.28 -7.91
N GLU A 5 11.62 12.55 -7.98
CA GLU A 5 11.64 11.15 -8.41
C GLU A 5 10.94 10.25 -7.39
N LEU A 6 11.18 10.48 -6.09
CA LEU A 6 10.53 9.74 -5.01
C LEU A 6 9.00 9.98 -4.99
N ILE A 7 8.57 11.24 -5.07
CA ILE A 7 7.14 11.61 -5.14
C ILE A 7 6.51 10.98 -6.39
N GLY A 8 7.18 11.06 -7.54
CA GLY A 8 6.71 10.44 -8.78
C GLY A 8 6.55 8.91 -8.66
N ALA A 9 7.52 8.23 -8.06
CA ALA A 9 7.44 6.79 -7.83
C ALA A 9 6.33 6.42 -6.84
N ALA A 10 6.13 7.22 -5.78
CA ALA A 10 5.07 7.02 -4.81
C ALA A 10 3.68 7.18 -5.45
N LEU A 11 3.48 8.20 -6.27
CA LEU A 11 2.25 8.42 -7.02
C LEU A 11 1.98 7.27 -8.02
N ARG A 12 3.01 6.78 -8.71
CA ARG A 12 2.90 5.61 -9.61
C ARG A 12 2.47 4.37 -8.85
N TRP A 13 3.12 4.07 -7.73
CA TRP A 13 2.76 2.94 -6.88
C TRP A 13 1.32 3.06 -6.38
N TYR A 14 0.95 4.22 -5.80
CA TYR A 14 -0.38 4.46 -5.26
C TYR A 14 -1.48 4.32 -6.33
N THR A 15 -1.25 4.86 -7.52
CA THR A 15 -2.20 4.73 -8.65
C THR A 15 -2.39 3.27 -9.04
N MET A 16 -1.32 2.47 -9.09
CA MET A 16 -1.41 1.04 -9.40
C MET A 16 -2.10 0.26 -8.26
N HIS A 17 -1.82 0.62 -7.01
CA HIS A 17 -2.46 0.04 -5.84
C HIS A 17 -3.98 0.24 -5.87
N LEU A 18 -4.44 1.48 -6.11
CA LEU A 18 -5.86 1.79 -6.23
C LEU A 18 -6.54 1.00 -7.36
N ARG A 19 -5.89 0.91 -8.54
CA ARG A 19 -6.40 0.13 -9.67
C ARG A 19 -6.54 -1.35 -9.32
N ARG A 20 -5.57 -1.93 -8.61
CA ARG A 20 -5.66 -3.31 -8.13
C ARG A 20 -6.81 -3.51 -7.15
N LEU A 21 -7.00 -2.58 -6.21
CA LEU A 21 -8.11 -2.67 -5.25
C LEU A 21 -9.48 -2.62 -5.94
N ALA A 22 -9.64 -1.73 -6.93
CA ALA A 22 -10.86 -1.64 -7.73
C ALA A 22 -11.14 -2.94 -8.50
N ALA A 23 -10.15 -3.46 -9.22
CA ALA A 23 -10.28 -4.75 -9.92
C ALA A 23 -10.54 -5.91 -8.95
N GLY A 24 -9.97 -5.86 -7.73
CA GLY A 24 -10.18 -6.86 -6.68
C GLY A 24 -11.59 -6.81 -6.08
N LYS A 25 -12.19 -5.63 -5.99
CA LYS A 25 -13.61 -5.46 -5.63
C LYS A 25 -14.51 -6.06 -6.70
N GLU A 26 -14.21 -5.79 -7.98
CA GLU A 26 -14.99 -6.33 -9.09
C GLU A 26 -14.91 -7.85 -9.17
N LYS A 27 -13.71 -8.44 -9.03
CA LYS A 27 -13.56 -9.89 -8.99
C LYS A 27 -14.41 -10.51 -7.88
N ARG A 28 -14.40 -9.94 -6.67
CA ARG A 28 -15.22 -10.44 -5.55
C ARG A 28 -16.71 -10.35 -5.84
N ARG A 29 -17.15 -9.31 -6.55
CA ARG A 29 -18.54 -9.17 -7.01
C ARG A 29 -18.93 -10.31 -7.95
N ILE A 30 -18.10 -10.57 -8.96
CA ILE A 30 -18.33 -11.65 -9.93
C ILE A 30 -18.28 -13.03 -9.26
N ASP A 31 -17.30 -13.27 -8.38
CA ASP A 31 -17.17 -14.51 -7.62
C ASP A 31 -18.42 -14.76 -6.74
N ALA A 32 -18.97 -13.73 -6.10
CA ALA A 32 -20.20 -13.83 -5.32
C ALA A 32 -21.42 -14.14 -6.21
N GLN A 33 -21.51 -13.50 -7.38
CA GLN A 33 -22.57 -13.75 -8.35
C GLN A 33 -22.53 -15.17 -8.96
N LEU A 34 -21.34 -15.75 -9.11
CA LEU A 34 -21.17 -17.15 -9.53
C LEU A 34 -21.56 -18.12 -8.41
N ARG A 35 -21.19 -17.82 -7.16
CA ARG A 35 -21.54 -18.64 -5.99
C ARG A 35 -23.03 -18.64 -5.66
N ALA A 36 -23.71 -17.51 -5.87
CA ALA A 36 -25.14 -17.38 -5.57
C ALA A 36 -26.03 -18.26 -6.45
N GLY A 37 -25.54 -18.72 -7.60
CA GLY A 37 -26.33 -19.47 -8.58
C GLY A 37 -27.40 -18.59 -9.24
N GLY A 38 -27.57 -18.74 -10.56
CA GLY A 38 -28.60 -18.01 -11.30
C GLY A 38 -28.56 -18.36 -12.78
N ASP A 39 -29.76 -18.51 -13.36
CA ASP A 39 -30.12 -18.94 -14.72
C ASP A 39 -28.97 -19.14 -15.72
N GLY A 40 -28.86 -20.39 -16.19
CA GLY A 40 -27.74 -20.95 -16.95
C GLY A 40 -27.36 -20.24 -18.26
N ALA A 41 -28.16 -19.28 -18.73
CA ALA A 41 -27.85 -18.45 -19.89
C ALA A 41 -26.70 -17.44 -19.62
N TRP A 42 -26.55 -16.94 -18.39
CA TRP A 42 -25.54 -15.92 -18.06
C TRP A 42 -24.28 -16.49 -17.39
N CYS A 43 -24.27 -17.80 -17.10
CA CYS A 43 -23.17 -18.46 -16.38
C CYS A 43 -21.86 -18.41 -17.18
N LEU A 44 -21.90 -18.73 -18.48
CA LEU A 44 -20.71 -18.70 -19.34
C LEU A 44 -20.09 -17.30 -19.44
N GLN A 45 -20.92 -16.27 -19.63
CA GLN A 45 -20.46 -14.88 -19.71
C GLN A 45 -19.80 -14.41 -18.40
N ARG A 46 -20.37 -14.77 -17.24
CA ARG A 46 -19.77 -14.43 -15.94
C ARG A 46 -18.45 -15.16 -15.71
N VAL A 47 -18.31 -16.40 -16.16
CA VAL A 47 -17.03 -17.15 -16.09
C VAL A 47 -15.96 -16.50 -16.96
N ILE A 48 -16.30 -16.04 -18.18
CA ILE A 48 -15.38 -15.30 -19.04
C ILE A 48 -14.94 -14.00 -18.34
N GLN A 49 -15.89 -13.22 -17.82
CA GLN A 49 -15.60 -11.99 -17.08
C GLN A 49 -14.73 -12.22 -15.83
N GLN A 50 -14.97 -13.33 -15.10
CA GLN A 50 -14.16 -13.72 -13.95
C GLN A 50 -12.70 -13.97 -14.36
N ASN A 51 -12.49 -14.69 -15.48
CA ASN A 51 -11.17 -15.00 -15.99
C ASN A 51 -10.42 -13.73 -16.42
N ASP A 52 -11.08 -12.86 -17.20
CA ASP A 52 -10.53 -11.59 -17.66
C ASP A 52 -10.15 -10.68 -16.50
N THR A 53 -11.03 -10.57 -15.49
CA THR A 53 -10.76 -9.80 -14.28
C THR A 53 -9.58 -10.41 -13.49
N GLY A 54 -9.47 -11.74 -13.45
CA GLY A 54 -8.34 -12.45 -12.86
C GLY A 54 -7.01 -12.17 -13.56
N ARG A 55 -7.01 -12.14 -14.90
CA ARG A 55 -5.84 -11.78 -15.71
C ARG A 55 -5.45 -10.32 -15.47
N GLN A 56 -6.41 -9.40 -15.52
CA GLN A 56 -6.18 -7.98 -15.26
C GLN A 56 -5.60 -7.74 -13.86
N LEU A 57 -6.10 -8.44 -12.84
CA LEU A 57 -5.55 -8.38 -11.49
C LEU A 57 -4.10 -8.83 -11.40
N THR A 58 -3.73 -9.86 -12.15
CA THR A 58 -2.36 -10.37 -12.20
C THR A 58 -1.43 -9.36 -12.84
N GLU A 59 -1.84 -8.73 -13.93
CA GLU A 59 -1.08 -7.66 -14.58
C GLU A 59 -0.92 -6.44 -13.68
N LEU A 60 -1.99 -6.02 -12.99
CA LEU A 60 -1.95 -4.91 -12.04
C LEU A 60 -1.03 -5.20 -10.84
N LYS A 61 -1.05 -6.41 -10.29
CA LYS A 61 -0.11 -6.83 -9.24
C LYS A 61 1.34 -6.74 -9.71
N ARG A 62 1.64 -7.16 -10.94
CA ARG A 62 2.99 -7.07 -11.50
C ARG A 62 3.43 -5.60 -11.64
N LYS A 63 2.55 -4.73 -12.14
CA LYS A 63 2.81 -3.29 -12.28
C LYS A 63 3.01 -2.59 -10.94
N GLU A 64 2.16 -2.90 -9.95
CA GLU A 64 2.29 -2.38 -8.58
C GLU A 64 3.61 -2.83 -7.94
N LEU A 65 3.99 -4.11 -8.09
CA LEU A 65 5.24 -4.62 -7.54
C LEU A 65 6.47 -3.99 -8.22
N ALA A 66 6.41 -3.75 -9.54
CA ALA A 66 7.47 -3.03 -10.24
C ALA A 66 7.61 -1.59 -9.73
N ALA A 67 6.50 -0.86 -9.54
CA ALA A 67 6.50 0.48 -8.97
C ALA A 67 7.00 0.49 -7.50
N LEU A 68 6.64 -0.54 -6.71
CA LEU A 68 7.12 -0.67 -5.33
C LEU A 68 8.63 -0.91 -5.27
N ARG A 69 9.18 -1.73 -6.18
CA ARG A 69 10.64 -1.94 -6.29
C ARG A 69 11.36 -0.67 -6.70
N GLU A 70 10.78 0.11 -7.60
CA GLU A 70 11.32 1.42 -7.97
C GLU A 70 11.37 2.36 -6.75
N LEU A 71 10.27 2.45 -6.01
CA LEU A 71 10.20 3.24 -4.77
C LEU A 71 11.22 2.77 -3.73
N ALA A 72 11.32 1.46 -3.50
CA ALA A 72 12.28 0.87 -2.57
C ALA A 72 13.75 1.14 -2.98
N ARG A 73 14.04 1.31 -4.27
CA ARG A 73 15.37 1.71 -4.77
C ARG A 73 15.68 3.18 -4.51
N LEU A 74 14.66 4.05 -4.49
CA LEU A 74 14.82 5.49 -4.29
C LEU A 74 14.86 5.86 -2.79
N CYS A 75 14.13 5.14 -1.93
CA CYS A 75 14.09 5.41 -0.49
C CYS A 75 15.49 5.50 0.19
N PRO A 76 16.45 4.59 -0.06
CA PRO A 76 17.79 4.68 0.52
C PRO A 76 18.57 5.92 0.06
N LYS A 77 18.37 6.36 -1.20
CA LYS A 77 19.04 7.56 -1.74
C LYS A 77 18.56 8.83 -1.04
N GLN A 78 17.27 8.90 -0.71
CA GLN A 78 16.73 9.98 0.11
C GLN A 78 17.20 9.87 1.57
N ARG A 79 17.28 8.65 2.12
CA ARG A 79 17.74 8.40 3.51
C ARG A 79 19.20 8.79 3.73
N GLY A 80 20.06 8.65 2.73
CA GLY A 80 21.45 9.15 2.78
C GLY A 80 21.54 10.66 3.00
N HIS A 81 20.54 11.44 2.55
CA HIS A 81 20.44 12.88 2.84
C HIS A 81 19.82 13.18 4.22
N LEU A 82 19.02 12.25 4.76
CA LEU A 82 18.37 12.36 6.07
C LEU A 82 19.25 11.87 7.24
N GLN A 83 20.38 11.19 6.98
CA GLN A 83 21.31 10.79 8.05
C GLN A 83 21.98 11.99 8.76
N ALA A 84 21.96 13.19 8.16
CA ALA A 84 22.44 14.40 8.80
C ALA A 84 21.37 15.14 9.63
N ALA A 85 20.08 14.84 9.43
CA ALA A 85 18.98 15.49 10.13
C ALA A 85 17.83 14.49 10.32
N ASP A 86 17.60 14.11 11.57
CA ASP A 86 16.37 13.47 12.04
C ASP A 86 16.22 11.96 11.78
N VAL A 87 17.06 11.17 12.46
CA VAL A 87 16.62 9.85 12.95
C VAL A 87 15.67 10.10 14.12
N ILE A 88 14.37 10.21 13.84
CA ILE A 88 13.37 10.13 14.90
C ILE A 88 13.32 8.67 15.35
N ASP A 89 13.89 8.40 16.52
CA ASP A 89 13.74 7.14 17.22
C ASP A 89 12.27 6.94 17.61
N VAL A 90 11.61 6.00 16.95
CA VAL A 90 10.21 5.64 17.20
C VAL A 90 10.07 4.90 18.55
N ASN A 91 11.17 4.42 19.16
CA ASN A 91 11.13 3.83 20.49
C ASN A 91 11.08 4.88 21.62
N GLY A 92 11.60 6.09 21.40
CA GLY A 92 11.49 7.20 22.37
C GLY A 92 10.09 7.80 22.48
N THR A 93 9.30 7.76 21.40
CA THR A 93 7.93 8.32 21.39
C THR A 93 6.90 7.39 22.02
N ALA A 94 7.14 6.07 22.02
CA ALA A 94 6.32 5.11 22.76
C ALA A 94 6.45 5.28 24.28
N ALA A 95 7.61 5.71 24.79
CA ALA A 95 7.83 5.96 26.21
C ALA A 95 7.17 7.26 26.71
N LEU A 96 7.02 8.28 25.85
CA LEU A 96 6.42 9.56 26.22
C LEU A 96 4.88 9.55 26.25
N LEU A 97 4.24 8.59 25.59
CA LEU A 97 2.78 8.46 25.55
C LEU A 97 2.24 7.42 26.55
N ALA A 98 3.13 6.78 27.32
CA ALA A 98 2.80 5.67 28.20
C ALA A 98 3.04 6.00 29.68
N GLU A 99 2.66 7.17 30.19
CA GLU A 99 2.58 7.38 31.66
C GLU A 99 1.42 8.32 32.04
N PRO A 100 0.34 7.81 32.66
CA PRO A 100 -0.63 8.63 33.36
C PRO A 100 -0.13 8.92 34.79
N GLY A 101 0.60 10.03 34.92
CA GLY A 101 0.67 10.83 36.15
C GLY A 101 1.46 10.26 37.34
N LYS A 102 2.52 10.98 37.73
CA LYS A 102 2.63 11.71 39.02
C LYS A 102 4.02 12.35 39.20
N LYS A 103 3.98 13.68 39.34
CA LYS A 103 4.73 14.57 40.24
C LYS A 103 6.24 14.32 40.57
N ALA A 104 7.02 15.34 40.17
CA ALA A 104 7.85 16.22 41.02
C ALA A 104 9.32 15.87 41.37
N VAL A 105 10.21 16.82 40.99
CA VAL A 105 11.39 17.36 41.73
C VAL A 105 12.63 16.43 41.77
N ALA A 106 13.90 16.83 41.58
CA ALA A 106 14.70 18.05 41.80
C ALA A 106 15.81 18.16 40.71
N ILE A 107 16.10 19.33 40.13
CA ILE A 107 17.12 20.34 40.50
C ILE A 107 18.58 19.81 40.45
N LEU A 108 19.31 20.36 39.46
CA LEU A 108 20.72 20.74 39.38
C LEU A 108 21.75 20.05 40.29
N GLY A 109 22.79 19.52 39.64
CA GLY A 109 24.09 19.14 40.18
C GLY A 109 25.00 18.67 39.05
#